data_AF-A0A087TUD6-F1
#
_entry.id   AF-A0A087TUD6-F1
#
_cell.length_a   1.000
_cell.length_b   1.000
_cell.length_c   1.000
_cell.angle_alpha   90.00
_cell.angle_beta   90.00
_cell.angle_gamma   90.00
#
_symmetry.space_group_name_H-M   'P 1'
#
loop_
_entity.id
_entity.type
_entity.pdbx_description
1 polymer ?
#
loop_
_entity_poly.entity_id
_entity_poly.type
_entity_poly.pdbx_seq_one_letter_code
_entity_poly.pdbx_strand_id
1 'polypeptide(L)'
;MVSYSNFGKILQSGLHVNCLLPKPLSAVRWMATITTGVNQYDDPQLAAAKPFEEIPCIPSLPIIGSAWIYMPLIGRYKLSRQHQADLHKHAVYGDIVREKIGSFNVVHTFIPEVMEIFCKHEGQYPSRGELSAIKAYREYRKEWYKTGGVMVLQGKEWWDLRSKTQKHMMKPKTIQSYLFPMQGVASDFVKRIYSLRDNNKEVPHFLEELYKWALEC
;
A
#
# COMPACT_ATOMS: atom_id res chain seq x y z
N MET A 1 4.17 -32.72 -13.85
CA MET A 1 2.94 -32.17 -14.46
C MET A 1 1.79 -32.55 -13.55
N VAL A 2 1.41 -31.66 -12.61
CA VAL A 2 0.43 -31.97 -11.55
C VAL A 2 -0.85 -31.19 -11.86
N SER A 3 -1.95 -31.94 -12.01
CA SER A 3 -3.27 -31.47 -12.41
C SER A 3 -4.01 -30.82 -11.23
N TYR A 4 -4.47 -29.58 -11.42
CA TYR A 4 -5.31 -28.85 -10.47
C TYR A 4 -6.79 -29.15 -10.73
N SER A 5 -7.32 -30.26 -10.18
CA SER A 5 -8.73 -30.64 -10.39
C SER A 5 -9.58 -30.70 -9.10
N ASN A 6 -9.15 -30.12 -7.98
CA ASN A 6 -9.84 -30.32 -6.69
C ASN A 6 -10.32 -29.06 -5.94
N PHE A 7 -10.38 -27.88 -6.56
CA PHE A 7 -10.97 -26.70 -5.92
C PHE A 7 -12.51 -26.71 -5.85
N GLY A 8 -13.19 -27.61 -6.58
CA GLY A 8 -14.66 -27.63 -6.69
C GLY A 8 -15.42 -28.37 -5.58
N LYS A 9 -14.76 -29.09 -4.67
CA LYS A 9 -15.45 -29.99 -3.71
C LYS A 9 -15.55 -29.49 -2.28
N ILE A 10 -14.99 -28.32 -1.96
CA ILE A 10 -15.06 -27.73 -0.60
C ILE A 10 -16.34 -26.88 -0.41
N LEU A 11 -17.14 -26.66 -1.46
CA LEU A 11 -18.34 -25.81 -1.41
C LEU A 11 -19.68 -26.55 -1.23
N GLN A 12 -19.72 -27.87 -1.03
CA GLN A 12 -20.99 -28.63 -0.99
C GLN A 12 -21.38 -29.26 0.36
N SER A 13 -20.53 -29.24 1.39
CA SER A 13 -20.85 -29.84 2.70
C SER A 13 -21.04 -28.78 3.79
N GLY A 14 -22.12 -27.99 3.69
CA GLY A 14 -22.47 -27.00 4.72
C GLY A 14 -23.89 -26.44 4.62
N LEU A 15 -24.77 -27.03 3.80
CA LEU A 15 -26.17 -26.61 3.68
C LEU A 15 -27.03 -27.24 4.78
N HIS A 16 -26.86 -26.80 6.03
CA HIS A 16 -27.89 -26.83 7.08
C HIS A 16 -27.69 -25.58 7.93
N VAL A 17 -28.16 -24.43 7.42
CA VAL A 17 -28.17 -23.17 8.16
C VAL A 17 -29.61 -22.88 8.51
N ASN A 18 -29.93 -23.06 9.79
CA ASN A 18 -31.15 -22.54 10.39
C ASN A 18 -31.24 -21.04 10.09
N CYS A 19 -32.41 -20.64 9.60
CA CYS A 19 -32.76 -19.28 9.26
C CYS A 19 -32.65 -18.38 10.50
N LEU A 20 -31.50 -17.71 10.65
CA LEU A 20 -31.35 -16.55 11.52
C LEU A 20 -31.31 -15.33 10.61
N LEU A 21 -32.35 -14.50 10.76
CA LEU A 21 -32.55 -13.24 10.05
C LEU A 21 -31.22 -12.44 9.95
N PRO A 22 -30.87 -11.89 8.78
CA PRO A 22 -29.67 -11.09 8.64
C PRO A 22 -29.81 -9.83 9.50
N LYS A 23 -28.94 -9.70 10.52
CA LYS A 23 -28.69 -8.39 11.13
C LYS A 23 -28.27 -7.44 10.01
N PRO A 24 -28.79 -6.21 9.97
CA PRO A 24 -28.45 -5.27 8.91
C PRO A 24 -26.92 -5.14 8.86
N LEU A 25 -26.37 -5.35 7.65
CA LEU A 25 -24.98 -5.03 7.34
C LEU A 25 -24.76 -3.60 7.82
N SER A 26 -24.06 -3.44 8.94
CA SER A 26 -23.61 -2.15 9.40
C SER A 26 -22.87 -1.52 8.24
N ALA A 27 -23.42 -0.45 7.68
CA ALA A 27 -22.75 0.34 6.67
C ALA A 27 -21.31 0.55 7.14
N VAL A 28 -20.33 0.09 6.36
CA VAL A 28 -18.93 0.39 6.60
C VAL A 28 -18.84 1.90 6.55
N ARG A 29 -18.82 2.53 7.73
CA ARG A 29 -18.66 3.96 7.89
C ARG A 29 -17.23 4.25 7.50
N TRP A 30 -17.02 4.52 6.22
CA TRP A 30 -15.81 5.13 5.73
C TRP A 30 -15.66 6.45 6.48
N MET A 31 -14.70 6.51 7.40
CA MET A 31 -14.29 7.78 7.95
C MET A 31 -13.57 8.49 6.82
N ALA A 32 -14.29 9.35 6.09
CA ALA A 32 -13.65 10.52 5.52
C ALA A 32 -12.89 11.16 6.69
N THR A 33 -11.59 11.40 6.53
CA THR A 33 -10.87 12.28 7.45
C THR A 33 -11.68 13.57 7.47
N ILE A 34 -12.41 13.79 8.56
CA ILE A 34 -13.12 15.05 8.78
C ILE A 34 -12.02 16.08 8.68
N THR A 35 -12.13 16.97 7.70
CA THR A 35 -11.36 18.20 7.65
C THR A 35 -11.68 18.90 8.96
N THR A 36 -10.88 18.67 9.99
CA THR A 36 -10.85 19.52 11.17
C THR A 36 -10.74 20.92 10.62
N GLY A 37 -11.74 21.77 10.92
CA GLY A 37 -11.89 23.09 10.32
C GLY A 37 -10.53 23.71 10.13
N VAL A 38 -10.17 23.92 8.87
CA VAL A 38 -8.88 24.51 8.53
C VAL A 38 -8.91 25.89 9.17
N ASN A 39 -8.17 26.05 10.27
CA ASN A 39 -7.88 27.38 10.78
C ASN A 39 -7.38 28.17 9.59
N GLN A 40 -8.05 29.29 9.30
CA GLN A 40 -7.70 30.19 8.21
C GLN A 40 -6.19 30.41 8.29
N TYR A 41 -5.46 29.93 7.27
CA TYR A 41 -4.01 30.01 7.29
C TYR A 41 -3.63 31.48 7.15
N ASP A 42 -3.02 32.06 8.18
CA ASP A 42 -2.47 33.42 8.17
C ASP A 42 -1.21 33.55 7.26
N ASP A 43 -0.96 32.57 6.39
CA ASP A 43 0.15 32.57 5.44
C ASP A 43 -0.28 33.32 4.16
N PRO A 44 0.36 34.44 3.81
CA PRO A 44 0.07 35.19 2.59
C PRO A 44 0.16 34.35 1.31
N GLN A 45 1.01 33.32 1.27
CA GLN A 45 1.13 32.42 0.12
C GLN A 45 -0.07 31.50 -0.02
N LEU A 46 -0.65 31.04 1.10
CA LEU A 46 -1.86 30.21 1.10
C LEU A 46 -3.10 31.05 0.78
N ALA A 47 -3.12 32.32 1.17
CA ALA A 47 -4.19 33.25 0.78
C ALA A 47 -4.22 33.53 -0.75
N ALA A 48 -3.07 33.43 -1.42
CA ALA A 48 -2.95 33.56 -2.86
C ALA A 48 -3.09 32.21 -3.62
N ALA A 49 -3.32 31.10 -2.91
CA ALA A 49 -3.42 29.78 -3.53
C ALA A 49 -4.66 29.67 -4.44
N LYS A 50 -4.47 29.02 -5.59
CA LYS A 50 -5.58 28.70 -6.49
C LYS A 50 -6.53 27.67 -5.86
N PRO A 51 -7.83 27.72 -6.18
CA PRO A 51 -8.78 26.68 -5.80
C PRO A 51 -8.35 25.27 -6.21
N PHE A 52 -8.76 24.28 -5.43
CA PHE A 52 -8.47 22.86 -5.68
C PHE A 52 -8.99 22.37 -7.05
N GLU A 53 -10.09 22.93 -7.50
CA GLU A 53 -10.74 22.63 -8.77
C GLU A 53 -9.91 23.05 -9.98
N GLU A 54 -9.00 24.03 -9.82
CA GLU A 54 -8.10 24.50 -10.88
C GLU A 54 -6.92 23.54 -11.14
N ILE A 55 -6.69 22.55 -10.28
CA ILE A 55 -5.71 21.50 -10.56
C ILE A 55 -6.18 20.72 -11.80
N PRO A 56 -5.33 20.58 -12.85
CA PRO A 56 -5.67 19.80 -14.04
C PRO A 56 -6.22 18.43 -13.66
N CYS A 57 -7.37 18.06 -14.18
CA CYS A 57 -8.09 16.85 -13.76
C CYS A 57 -8.22 15.85 -14.89
N ILE A 58 -7.98 14.58 -14.59
CA ILE A 58 -8.24 13.48 -15.53
C ILE A 58 -9.76 13.44 -15.84
N PRO A 59 -10.15 13.25 -17.12
CA PRO A 59 -11.55 13.21 -17.48
C PRO A 59 -12.34 12.19 -16.64
N SER A 60 -13.45 12.66 -16.10
CA SER A 60 -14.24 11.93 -15.10
C SER A 60 -15.65 11.71 -15.62
N LEU A 61 -16.14 10.47 -15.51
CA LEU A 61 -17.52 10.11 -15.80
C LEU A 61 -18.40 10.28 -14.56
N PRO A 62 -19.73 10.48 -14.72
CA PRO A 62 -20.65 10.50 -13.58
C PRO A 62 -20.50 9.24 -12.72
N ILE A 63 -20.58 9.42 -11.39
CA ILE A 63 -20.51 8.36 -10.36
C ILE A 63 -19.12 7.70 -10.20
N ILE A 64 -18.54 7.16 -11.26
CA ILE A 64 -17.28 6.39 -11.19
C ILE A 64 -16.02 7.26 -11.29
N GLY A 65 -16.16 8.53 -11.69
CA GLY A 65 -15.04 9.44 -11.85
C GLY A 65 -14.09 8.99 -12.96
N SER A 66 -12.78 9.02 -12.73
CA SER A 66 -11.72 8.58 -13.65
C SER A 66 -11.50 7.07 -13.67
N ALA A 67 -12.20 6.27 -12.85
CA ALA A 67 -11.95 4.83 -12.71
C ALA A 67 -12.03 4.04 -14.04
N TRP A 68 -12.78 4.56 -15.02
CA TRP A 68 -12.90 3.99 -16.36
C TRP A 68 -11.56 3.84 -17.08
N ILE A 69 -10.56 4.68 -16.79
CA ILE A 69 -9.23 4.60 -17.42
C ILE A 69 -8.48 3.32 -17.07
N TYR A 70 -8.91 2.59 -16.02
CA TYR A 70 -8.32 1.33 -15.59
C TYR A 70 -9.15 0.09 -15.96
N MET A 71 -10.28 0.26 -16.64
CA MET A 71 -11.16 -0.86 -16.99
C MET A 71 -10.53 -1.74 -18.09
N PRO A 72 -10.67 -3.08 -18.02
CA PRO A 72 -9.97 -4.00 -18.95
C PRO A 72 -10.25 -3.80 -20.45
N LEU A 73 -11.43 -3.30 -20.82
CA LEU A 73 -11.87 -3.22 -22.23
C LEU A 73 -11.73 -1.81 -22.83
N ILE A 74 -11.92 -0.76 -22.02
CA ILE A 74 -11.96 0.64 -22.47
C ILE A 74 -10.85 1.49 -21.86
N GLY A 75 -10.20 0.98 -20.81
CA GLY A 75 -9.19 1.70 -20.06
C GLY A 75 -7.84 1.66 -20.75
N ARG A 76 -7.17 2.81 -20.76
CA ARG A 76 -5.81 2.95 -21.29
C ARG A 76 -4.72 2.46 -20.34
N TYR A 77 -5.05 2.26 -19.06
CA TYR A 77 -4.09 1.94 -18.02
C TYR A 77 -4.38 0.59 -17.37
N LYS A 78 -3.29 -0.07 -16.94
CA LYS A 78 -3.36 -1.29 -16.13
C LYS A 78 -2.87 -0.95 -14.73
N LEU A 79 -3.63 -1.34 -13.70
CA LEU A 79 -3.21 -1.16 -12.31
C LEU A 79 -1.85 -1.82 -12.00
N SER A 80 -1.54 -2.94 -12.66
CA SER A 80 -0.23 -3.61 -12.55
C SER A 80 0.93 -2.82 -13.17
N ARG A 81 0.65 -1.77 -13.94
CA ARG A 81 1.63 -0.89 -14.59
C ARG A 81 1.37 0.58 -14.27
N GLN A 82 0.98 0.84 -13.02
CA GLN A 82 0.69 2.19 -12.55
C GLN A 82 1.84 3.18 -12.82
N HIS A 83 3.08 2.76 -12.64
CA HIS A 83 4.27 3.57 -12.95
C HIS A 83 4.29 4.09 -14.41
N GLN A 84 3.87 3.28 -15.39
CA GLN A 84 3.77 3.73 -16.79
C GLN A 84 2.61 4.69 -16.99
N ALA A 85 1.49 4.44 -16.30
CA ALA A 85 0.34 5.33 -16.32
C ALA A 85 0.73 6.71 -15.77
N ASP A 86 1.48 6.76 -14.68
CA ASP A 86 1.89 8.00 -14.03
C ASP A 86 2.92 8.79 -14.86
N LEU A 87 3.87 8.12 -15.52
CA LEU A 87 4.75 8.77 -16.51
C LEU A 87 3.95 9.44 -17.65
N HIS A 88 2.93 8.74 -18.18
CA HIS A 88 2.07 9.31 -19.20
C HIS A 88 1.18 10.44 -18.65
N LYS A 89 0.70 10.34 -17.41
CA LYS A 89 -0.07 11.41 -16.77
C LYS A 89 0.79 12.67 -16.63
N HIS A 90 2.04 12.54 -16.20
CA HIS A 90 2.99 13.64 -16.11
C HIS A 90 3.18 14.32 -17.47
N ALA A 91 3.44 13.52 -18.51
CA ALA A 91 3.65 14.05 -19.87
C ALA A 91 2.43 14.80 -20.44
N VAL A 92 1.21 14.41 -20.08
CA VAL A 92 -0.03 14.98 -20.65
C VAL A 92 -0.61 16.12 -19.81
N TYR A 93 -0.57 16.00 -18.48
CA TYR A 93 -1.23 16.95 -17.57
C TYR A 93 -0.25 17.86 -16.83
N GLY A 94 1.06 17.60 -16.93
CA GLY A 94 2.10 18.36 -16.27
C GLY A 94 2.38 17.89 -14.84
N ASP A 95 3.08 18.74 -14.09
CA ASP A 95 3.73 18.42 -12.82
C ASP A 95 2.78 18.15 -11.65
N ILE A 96 1.51 18.53 -11.79
CA ILE A 96 0.46 18.26 -10.82
C ILE A 96 -0.84 17.91 -11.55
N VAL A 97 -1.46 16.80 -11.15
CA VAL A 97 -2.72 16.35 -11.75
C VAL A 97 -3.62 15.71 -10.70
N ARG A 98 -4.90 16.04 -10.78
CA ARG A 98 -5.95 15.50 -9.94
C ARG A 98 -6.67 14.35 -10.64
N GLU A 99 -7.02 13.35 -9.86
CA GLU A 99 -7.74 12.17 -10.28
C GLU A 99 -8.89 11.93 -9.30
N LYS A 100 -10.12 11.81 -9.82
CA LYS A 100 -11.31 11.54 -8.99
C LYS A 100 -11.74 10.09 -9.16
N ILE A 101 -11.46 9.22 -8.20
CA ILE A 101 -11.84 7.79 -8.26
C ILE A 101 -13.05 7.58 -7.35
N GLY A 102 -14.25 7.47 -7.93
CA GLY A 102 -15.49 7.46 -7.17
C GLY A 102 -15.63 8.71 -6.29
N SER A 103 -15.66 8.54 -4.97
CA SER A 103 -15.69 9.64 -4.00
C SER A 103 -14.31 10.18 -3.59
N PHE A 104 -13.22 9.52 -3.98
CA PHE A 104 -11.87 9.89 -3.59
C PHE A 104 -11.27 10.89 -4.58
N ASN A 105 -10.59 11.91 -4.06
CA ASN A 105 -9.69 12.73 -4.87
C ASN A 105 -8.24 12.34 -4.55
N VAL A 106 -7.47 12.05 -5.59
CA VAL A 106 -6.05 11.78 -5.54
C VAL A 106 -5.35 12.91 -6.29
N VAL A 107 -4.34 13.51 -5.68
CA VAL A 107 -3.46 14.47 -6.34
C VAL A 107 -2.13 13.78 -6.55
N HIS A 108 -1.73 13.68 -7.82
CA HIS A 108 -0.42 13.23 -8.22
C HIS A 108 0.47 14.46 -8.37
N THR A 109 1.65 14.42 -7.75
CA THR A 109 2.69 15.43 -7.93
C THR A 109 3.95 14.76 -8.45
N PHE A 110 4.59 15.38 -9.43
CA PHE A 110 5.84 14.94 -10.03
C PHE A 110 7.00 15.88 -9.65
N ILE A 111 6.78 16.75 -8.66
CA ILE A 111 7.73 17.75 -8.18
C ILE A 111 8.36 17.24 -6.88
N PRO A 112 9.67 16.96 -6.85
CA PRO A 112 10.31 16.42 -5.65
C PRO A 112 10.25 17.39 -4.46
N GLU A 113 10.29 18.69 -4.69
CA GLU A 113 10.22 19.73 -3.66
C GLU A 113 8.89 19.73 -2.89
N VAL A 114 7.80 19.29 -3.54
CA VAL A 114 6.50 19.16 -2.87
C VAL A 114 6.54 18.11 -1.76
N MET A 115 7.37 17.06 -1.90
CA MET A 115 7.51 16.05 -0.87
C MET A 115 8.13 16.62 0.41
N GLU A 116 9.06 17.58 0.29
CA GLU A 116 9.63 18.26 1.45
C GLU A 116 8.56 19.06 2.20
N ILE A 117 7.72 19.81 1.46
CA ILE A 117 6.60 20.57 2.03
C ILE A 117 5.62 19.62 2.71
N PHE A 118 5.27 18.50 2.06
CA PHE A 118 4.37 17.49 2.61
C PHE A 118 4.92 16.91 3.92
N CYS A 119 6.17 16.45 3.94
CA CYS A 119 6.82 15.91 5.13
C CYS A 119 6.86 16.92 6.30
N LYS A 120 7.06 18.21 6.01
CA LYS A 120 7.03 19.27 7.03
C LYS A 120 5.65 19.48 7.65
N HIS A 121 4.58 19.18 6.92
CA HIS A 121 3.18 19.42 7.32
C HIS A 121 2.36 18.15 7.59
N GLU A 122 2.96 16.95 7.53
CA GLU A 122 2.28 15.64 7.68
C GLU A 122 1.61 15.44 9.06
N GLY A 123 2.05 16.20 10.06
CA GLY A 123 1.56 16.11 11.43
C GLY A 123 2.14 14.93 12.22
N GLN A 124 1.66 14.73 13.45
CA GLN A 124 2.19 13.70 14.34
C GLN A 124 1.85 12.27 13.89
N TYR A 125 0.70 12.09 13.25
CA TYR A 125 0.16 10.78 12.87
C TYR A 125 -0.14 10.71 11.37
N PRO A 126 0.89 10.40 10.55
CA PRO A 126 0.72 10.17 9.12
C PRO A 126 -0.40 9.17 8.78
N SER A 127 -1.23 9.48 7.80
CA SER A 127 -2.28 8.60 7.28
C SER A 127 -1.96 8.15 5.85
N ARG A 128 -1.96 6.84 5.61
CA ARG A 128 -1.50 6.23 4.34
C ARG A 128 -2.61 5.55 3.52
N GLY A 129 -3.87 5.75 3.91
CA GLY A 129 -4.99 4.95 3.42
C GLY A 129 -5.11 3.62 4.16
N GLU A 130 -6.35 3.16 4.36
CA GLU A 130 -6.65 1.99 5.18
C GLU A 130 -6.51 0.69 4.39
N LEU A 131 -5.73 -0.26 4.93
CA LEU A 131 -5.67 -1.64 4.44
C LEU A 131 -6.85 -2.46 5.00
N SER A 132 -8.07 -2.09 4.60
CA SER A 132 -9.33 -2.55 5.21
C SER A 132 -9.48 -4.07 5.24
N ALA A 133 -9.08 -4.78 4.18
CA ALA A 133 -9.14 -6.23 4.11
C ALA A 133 -8.25 -6.91 5.17
N ILE A 134 -7.02 -6.43 5.35
CA ILE A 134 -6.08 -6.98 6.34
C ILE A 134 -6.55 -6.63 7.75
N LYS A 135 -7.06 -5.41 7.96
CA LYS A 135 -7.63 -4.99 9.23
C LYS A 135 -8.79 -5.89 9.65
N ALA A 136 -9.78 -6.08 8.77
CA ALA A 136 -10.93 -6.93 9.02
C ALA A 136 -10.51 -8.38 9.33
N TYR A 137 -9.53 -8.91 8.59
CA TYR A 137 -9.00 -10.26 8.83
C TYR A 137 -8.35 -10.39 10.23
N ARG A 138 -7.52 -9.43 10.64
CA ARG A 138 -6.87 -9.46 11.96
C ARG A 138 -7.85 -9.22 13.10
N GLU A 139 -8.86 -8.39 12.89
CA GLU A 139 -9.94 -8.15 13.86
C GLU A 139 -10.83 -9.36 14.06
N TYR A 140 -11.04 -10.17 13.01
CA TYR A 140 -11.78 -11.42 13.09
C TYR A 140 -10.99 -12.52 13.82
N ARG A 141 -9.66 -12.54 13.70
CA ARG A 141 -8.77 -13.56 14.28
C ARG A 141 -7.92 -13.06 15.45
N LYS A 142 -8.56 -12.49 16.47
CA LYS A 142 -7.87 -11.92 17.66
C LYS A 142 -7.10 -12.95 18.47
N GLU A 143 -7.47 -14.23 18.37
CA GLU A 143 -6.76 -15.35 18.97
C GLU A 143 -5.33 -15.52 18.41
N TRP A 144 -5.08 -15.11 17.16
CA TRP A 144 -3.75 -15.13 16.54
C TRP A 144 -3.11 -13.75 16.46
N TYR A 145 -3.91 -12.69 16.32
CA TYR A 145 -3.42 -11.32 16.15
C TYR A 145 -3.76 -10.44 17.36
N LYS A 146 -2.76 -10.26 18.24
CA LYS A 146 -2.86 -9.33 19.39
C LYS A 146 -2.86 -7.85 18.99
N THR A 147 -2.47 -7.53 17.75
CA THR A 147 -2.41 -6.17 17.23
C THR A 147 -2.69 -6.13 15.73
N GLY A 148 -3.26 -5.03 15.25
CA GLY A 148 -3.33 -4.72 13.83
C GLY A 148 -1.95 -4.58 13.17
N GLY A 149 -0.90 -4.29 13.96
CA GLY A 149 0.48 -4.15 13.48
C GLY A 149 0.77 -2.80 12.82
N VAL A 150 2.05 -2.44 12.71
CA VAL A 150 2.51 -1.10 12.28
C VAL A 150 2.04 -0.73 10.86
N MET A 151 1.81 -1.71 9.98
CA MET A 151 1.34 -1.44 8.62
C MET A 151 -0.15 -1.09 8.53
N VAL A 152 -0.97 -1.63 9.44
CA VAL A 152 -2.44 -1.53 9.36
C VAL A 152 -2.99 -0.45 10.29
N LEU A 153 -2.40 -0.33 11.49
CA LEU A 153 -2.81 0.68 12.46
C LEU A 153 -2.60 2.09 11.89
N GLN A 154 -3.45 3.03 12.32
CA GLN A 154 -3.40 4.45 11.98
C GLN A 154 -3.47 5.29 13.26
N GLY A 155 -3.22 6.60 13.14
CA GLY A 155 -3.41 7.54 14.26
C GLY A 155 -2.55 7.25 15.48
N LYS A 156 -3.11 7.49 16.67
CA LYS A 156 -2.42 7.30 17.94
C LYS A 156 -2.03 5.85 18.21
N GLU A 157 -2.87 4.88 17.84
CA GLU A 157 -2.57 3.46 18.04
C GLU A 157 -1.35 3.01 17.24
N TRP A 158 -1.21 3.50 16.01
CA TRP A 158 -0.01 3.32 15.21
C TRP A 158 1.21 3.91 15.89
N TRP A 159 1.12 5.14 16.39
CA TRP A 159 2.24 5.82 17.05
C TRP A 159 2.67 5.12 18.34
N ASP A 160 1.72 4.66 19.16
CA ASP A 160 2.01 3.95 20.40
C ASP A 160 2.78 2.64 20.12
N LEU A 161 2.46 1.93 19.03
CA LEU A 161 3.21 0.75 18.61
C LEU A 161 4.55 1.11 17.95
N ARG A 162 4.56 2.09 17.03
CA ARG A 162 5.75 2.50 16.27
C ARG A 162 6.83 3.08 17.18
N SER A 163 6.46 3.94 18.12
CA SER A 163 7.41 4.61 19.03
C SER A 163 8.15 3.63 19.96
N LYS A 164 7.49 2.53 20.34
CA LYS A 164 8.08 1.44 21.13
C LYS A 164 8.98 0.54 20.29
N THR A 165 8.53 0.16 19.09
CA THR A 165 9.24 -0.80 18.23
C THR A 165 10.44 -0.20 17.49
N GLN A 166 10.33 1.04 16.98
CA GLN A 166 11.38 1.65 16.15
C GLN A 166 12.73 1.77 16.87
N LYS A 167 12.72 1.93 18.19
CA LYS A 167 13.94 2.06 19.00
C LYS A 167 14.81 0.79 18.98
N HIS A 168 14.21 -0.36 18.71
CA HIS A 168 14.87 -1.66 18.65
C HIS A 168 15.16 -2.12 17.23
N MET A 169 14.69 -1.42 16.20
CA MET A 169 14.88 -1.82 14.80
C MET A 169 15.68 -0.81 14.00
N MET A 170 15.51 0.49 14.27
CA MET A 170 16.05 1.56 13.41
C MET A 170 17.30 2.24 13.98
N LYS A 171 17.71 1.91 15.22
CA LYS A 171 18.91 2.52 15.82
C LYS A 171 20.17 1.93 15.18
N PRO A 172 21.15 2.74 14.75
CA PRO A 172 22.39 2.24 14.16
C PRO A 172 23.11 1.18 15.01
N LYS A 173 23.16 1.39 16.34
CA LYS A 173 23.77 0.43 17.28
C LYS A 173 23.06 -0.94 17.28
N THR A 174 21.74 -0.95 17.11
CA THR A 174 20.97 -2.21 17.02
C THR A 174 21.12 -2.84 15.65
N ILE A 175 21.21 -2.05 14.58
CA ILE A 175 21.49 -2.54 13.23
C ILE A 175 22.85 -3.26 13.18
N GLN A 176 23.87 -2.73 13.88
CA GLN A 176 25.21 -3.32 13.93
C GLN A 176 25.23 -4.78 14.42
N SER A 177 24.35 -5.17 15.36
CA SER A 177 24.32 -6.56 15.84
C SER A 177 23.82 -7.55 14.79
N TYR A 178 23.10 -7.10 13.77
CA TYR A 178 22.62 -7.96 12.68
C TYR A 178 23.64 -8.13 11.54
N LEU A 179 24.69 -7.29 11.49
CA LEU A 179 25.64 -7.29 10.37
C LEU A 179 26.36 -8.63 10.20
N PHE A 180 26.89 -9.21 11.27
CA PHE A 180 27.63 -10.48 11.17
C PHE A 180 26.74 -11.67 10.78
N PRO A 181 25.54 -11.87 11.39
CA PRO A 181 24.59 -12.87 10.90
C PRO A 181 24.19 -12.68 9.44
N MET A 182 23.84 -11.45 9.03
CA MET A 182 23.46 -11.16 7.64
C MET A 182 24.61 -11.40 6.67
N GLN A 183 25.85 -11.09 7.06
CA GLN A 183 27.05 -11.40 6.28
C GLN A 183 27.25 -12.91 6.11
N GLY A 184 26.94 -13.70 7.15
CA GLY A 184 26.95 -15.17 7.08
C GLY A 184 25.97 -15.69 6.03
N VAL A 185 24.71 -15.25 6.11
CA VAL A 185 23.66 -15.61 5.14
C VAL A 185 24.05 -15.19 3.72
N ALA A 186 24.59 -13.98 3.54
CA ALA A 186 25.07 -13.51 2.24
C ALA A 186 26.23 -14.37 1.70
N SER A 187 27.17 -14.78 2.56
CA SER A 187 28.29 -15.65 2.17
C SER A 187 27.80 -17.04 1.75
N ASP A 188 26.82 -17.59 2.46
CA ASP A 188 26.22 -18.88 2.12
C ASP A 188 25.37 -18.79 0.85
N PHE A 189 24.69 -17.66 0.62
CA PHE A 189 24.00 -17.40 -0.63
C PHE A 189 24.96 -17.36 -1.82
N VAL A 190 26.14 -16.74 -1.68
CA VAL A 190 27.17 -16.76 -2.73
C VAL A 190 27.64 -18.19 -3.02
N LYS A 191 27.91 -19.01 -2.00
CA LYS A 191 28.25 -20.44 -2.18
C LYS A 191 27.12 -21.20 -2.90
N ARG A 192 25.88 -20.92 -2.53
CA ARG A 192 24.68 -21.51 -3.15
C ARG A 192 24.53 -21.11 -4.62
N ILE A 193 24.83 -19.85 -4.97
CA ILE A 193 24.88 -19.42 -6.38
C ILE A 193 25.92 -20.27 -7.12
N TYR A 194 27.13 -20.43 -6.59
CA TYR A 194 28.18 -21.22 -7.26
C TYR A 194 27.77 -22.68 -7.48
N SER A 195 27.04 -23.29 -6.56
CA SER A 195 26.59 -24.69 -6.70
C SER A 195 25.41 -24.87 -7.65
N LEU A 196 24.60 -23.84 -7.87
CA LEU A 196 23.43 -23.89 -8.75
C LEU A 196 23.72 -23.46 -10.19
N ARG A 197 24.94 -23.00 -10.48
CA ARG A 197 25.32 -22.56 -11.83
C ARG A 197 25.28 -23.71 -12.82
N ASP A 198 24.68 -23.43 -13.97
CA ASP A 198 24.72 -24.33 -15.12
C ASP A 198 26.04 -24.22 -15.91
N ASN A 199 26.08 -24.88 -17.07
CA ASN A 199 27.24 -24.85 -17.97
C ASN A 199 27.54 -23.43 -18.51
N ASN A 200 26.53 -22.56 -18.61
CA ASN A 200 26.68 -21.17 -19.05
C ASN A 200 27.07 -20.23 -17.90
N LYS A 201 27.24 -20.76 -16.68
CA LYS A 201 27.52 -20.01 -15.45
C LYS A 201 26.34 -19.13 -15.01
N GLU A 202 25.12 -19.49 -15.41
CA GLU A 202 23.89 -18.83 -15.01
C GLU A 202 23.16 -19.65 -13.94
N VAL A 203 22.32 -18.99 -13.14
CA VAL A 203 21.44 -19.67 -12.17
C VAL A 203 20.01 -19.66 -12.70
N PRO A 204 19.47 -20.81 -13.11
CA PRO A 204 18.06 -20.92 -13.49
C PRO A 204 17.15 -20.50 -12.33
N HIS A 205 16.04 -19.83 -12.63
CA HIS A 205 15.05 -19.41 -11.62
C HIS A 205 15.61 -18.53 -10.48
N PHE A 206 16.60 -17.69 -10.78
CA PHE A 206 17.32 -16.89 -9.78
C PHE A 206 16.42 -16.07 -8.83
N LEU A 207 15.26 -15.60 -9.28
CA LEU A 207 14.31 -14.88 -8.43
C LEU A 207 13.82 -15.71 -7.23
N GLU A 208 13.61 -17.02 -7.42
CA GLU A 208 13.21 -17.91 -6.33
C GLU A 208 14.35 -18.06 -5.30
N GLU A 209 15.59 -18.06 -5.77
CA GLU A 209 16.78 -18.08 -4.91
C GLU A 209 16.93 -16.78 -4.13
N LEU A 210 16.60 -15.63 -4.73
CA LEU A 210 16.53 -14.35 -4.04
C LEU A 210 15.44 -14.31 -2.98
N TYR A 211 14.27 -14.93 -3.21
CA TYR A 211 13.23 -15.02 -2.18
C TYR A 211 13.66 -15.87 -0.98
N LYS A 212 14.38 -16.98 -1.22
CA LYS A 212 14.95 -17.79 -0.14
C LYS A 212 15.99 -16.99 0.66
N TRP A 213 16.89 -16.30 -0.02
CA TRP A 213 17.86 -15.42 0.61
C TRP A 213 17.21 -14.32 1.45
N ALA A 214 16.21 -13.62 0.91
CA ALA A 214 15.50 -12.55 1.62
C ALA A 214 14.68 -13.04 2.82
N LEU A 215 14.32 -14.32 2.86
CA LEU A 215 13.62 -14.93 4.01
C LEU A 215 14.58 -15.30 5.14
N GLU A 216 15.81 -15.72 4.81
CA GLU A 216 16.86 -16.10 5.77
C GLU A 216 17.62 -14.89 6.33
N CYS A 217 17.68 -13.78 5.59
CA CYS A 217 18.30 -12.52 6.00
C CYS A 217 17.49 -11.76 7.05
#